data_AF-A0A6B3I2D2-F1
#
_entry.id   AF-A0A6B3I2D2-F1
#
_cell.length_a   1.000
_cell.length_b   1.000
_cell.length_c   1.000
_cell.angle_alpha   90.00
_cell.angle_beta   90.00
_cell.angle_gamma   90.00
#
_symmetry.space_group_name_H-M   'P 1'
#
loop_
_entity.id
_entity.type
_entity.pdbx_description
1 polymer ?
#
loop_
_entity_poly.entity_id
_entity_poly.type
_entity_poly.pdbx_seq_one_letter_code
_entity_poly.pdbx_strand_id
1 'polypeptide(L)'
;MARWRGLLAEAAPRHVLLEGFHALKHALRFGAVVPVALCTDRAGTLELAAELAPDLGEVLARLLVEVDAQAVRALVPRPHPTGVAALA
;
A
#
# COMPACT_ATOMS: atom_id res chain seq x y z
N MET A 1 10.38 -16.18 -5.03
CA MET A 1 10.20 -15.12 -4.00
C MET A 1 9.37 -14.00 -4.60
N ALA A 2 8.34 -13.52 -3.92
CA ALA A 2 7.42 -12.53 -4.49
C ALA A 2 8.16 -11.21 -4.82
N ARG A 3 7.99 -10.71 -6.05
CA ARG A 3 8.67 -9.53 -6.64
C ARG A 3 8.68 -8.30 -5.74
N TRP A 4 7.64 -8.12 -4.92
CA TRP A 4 7.53 -7.01 -3.97
C TRP A 4 8.63 -6.99 -2.90
N ARG A 5 9.22 -8.13 -2.52
CA ARG A 5 10.31 -8.18 -1.53
C ARG A 5 11.60 -7.52 -2.05
N GLY A 6 11.91 -7.70 -3.33
CA GLY A 6 13.06 -7.05 -3.97
C GLY A 6 12.86 -5.54 -4.05
N LEU A 7 11.69 -5.12 -4.53
CA LEU A 7 11.30 -3.70 -4.59
C LEU A 7 11.34 -3.03 -3.21
N LEU A 8 10.91 -3.74 -2.16
CA LEU A 8 10.96 -3.25 -0.79
C LEU A 8 12.41 -3.02 -0.32
N ALA A 9 13.30 -3.98 -0.56
CA ALA A 9 14.71 -3.86 -0.16
C ALA A 9 15.42 -2.70 -0.88
N GLU A 10 15.11 -2.47 -2.15
CA GLU A 10 15.66 -1.36 -2.94
C GLU A 10 15.09 0.00 -2.51
N ALA A 11 13.79 0.06 -2.19
CA ALA A 11 13.11 1.31 -1.86
C ALA A 11 13.34 1.76 -0.41
N ALA A 12 13.35 0.83 0.56
CA ALA A 12 13.37 1.16 1.99
C ALA A 12 14.38 2.23 2.45
N PRO A 13 15.65 2.30 1.97
CA PRO A 13 16.60 3.32 2.47
C PRO A 13 16.31 4.75 2.00
N ARG A 14 15.37 4.96 1.07
CA ARG A 14 15.04 6.29 0.51
C ARG A 14 13.58 6.69 0.65
N HIS A 15 12.76 5.81 1.22
CA HIS A 15 11.31 5.98 1.28
C HIS A 15 10.83 5.87 2.72
N VAL A 16 9.71 6.51 3.01
CA VAL A 16 9.02 6.42 4.29
C VAL A 16 7.93 5.36 4.22
N LEU A 17 7.66 4.73 5.37
CA LEU A 17 6.55 3.78 5.51
C LEU A 17 5.25 4.56 5.69
N LEU A 18 4.27 4.25 4.85
CA LEU A 18 2.89 4.75 4.95
C LEU A 18 2.01 3.66 5.53
N GLU A 19 1.31 3.97 6.63
CA GLU A 19 0.41 3.05 7.31
C GLU A 19 -1.05 3.40 7.00
N GLY A 20 -1.77 2.44 6.43
CA GLY A 20 -3.19 2.53 6.18
C GLY A 20 -3.58 3.21 4.87
N PHE A 21 -4.86 3.01 4.49
CA PHE A 21 -5.41 3.52 3.23
C PHE A 21 -5.39 5.06 3.17
N HIS A 22 -5.63 5.73 4.30
CA HIS A 22 -5.65 7.20 4.35
C HIS A 22 -4.29 7.81 3.97
N ALA A 23 -3.19 7.27 4.50
CA ALA A 23 -1.85 7.77 4.17
C ALA A 23 -1.53 7.55 2.68
N LEU A 24 -1.81 6.35 2.18
CA LEU A 24 -1.57 6.00 0.77
C LEU A 24 -2.36 6.90 -0.20
N LYS A 25 -3.66 7.13 0.03
CA LYS A 25 -4.47 7.97 -0.87
C LYS A 25 -3.97 9.41 -0.92
N HIS A 26 -3.53 9.97 0.21
CA HIS A 26 -3.00 11.33 0.24
C HIS A 26 -1.64 11.42 -0.44
N ALA A 27 -0.75 10.45 -0.22
CA ALA A 27 0.53 10.37 -0.93
C ALA A 27 0.33 10.36 -2.45
N LEU A 28 -0.58 9.52 -2.96
CA LEU A 28 -0.90 9.47 -4.39
C LEU A 28 -1.49 10.78 -4.92
N ARG A 29 -2.43 11.40 -4.18
CA ARG A 29 -3.00 12.71 -4.56
C ARG A 29 -1.99 13.85 -4.53
N PHE A 30 -0.95 13.73 -3.71
CA PHE A 30 0.18 14.67 -3.68
C PHE A 30 1.28 14.32 -4.68
N GLY A 31 1.10 13.29 -5.51
CA GLY A 31 2.04 12.91 -6.55
C GLY A 31 3.29 12.19 -6.05
N ALA A 32 3.23 11.57 -4.87
CA ALA A 32 4.33 10.75 -4.36
C ALA A 32 4.59 9.54 -5.27
N VAL A 33 5.86 9.15 -5.38
CA VAL A 33 6.26 7.92 -6.07
C VAL A 33 6.10 6.77 -5.09
N VAL A 34 5.16 5.87 -5.35
CA VAL A 34 4.88 4.72 -4.48
C VAL A 34 5.36 3.44 -5.18
N PRO A 35 6.61 2.99 -4.97
CA PRO A 35 7.13 1.77 -5.62
C PRO A 35 6.50 0.47 -5.08
N VAL A 36 5.96 0.50 -3.86
CA VAL A 36 5.36 -0.66 -3.19
C VAL A 36 4.10 -0.24 -2.44
N ALA A 37 2.98 -0.92 -2.70
CA ALA A 37 1.80 -0.87 -1.85
C ALA A 37 1.25 -2.29 -1.64
N LEU A 38 1.12 -2.69 -0.39
CA LEU A 38 0.63 -4.00 0.03
C LEU A 38 -0.71 -3.83 0.75
N CYS A 39 -1.59 -4.83 0.60
CA CYS A 39 -2.84 -4.91 1.34
C CYS A 39 -3.14 -6.36 1.74
N THR A 40 -3.91 -6.56 2.81
CA THR A 40 -4.41 -7.89 3.20
C THR A 40 -5.73 -8.27 2.53
N ASP A 41 -6.46 -7.29 1.99
CA ASP A 41 -7.71 -7.48 1.25
C ASP A 41 -7.76 -6.43 0.13
N ARG A 42 -7.43 -6.86 -1.09
CA ARG A 42 -7.38 -5.97 -2.24
C ARG A 42 -8.76 -5.59 -2.72
N ALA A 43 -9.72 -6.50 -2.69
CA ALA A 43 -11.09 -6.22 -3.09
C ALA A 43 -11.70 -5.15 -2.17
N GLY A 44 -11.62 -5.35 -0.85
CA GLY A 44 -12.10 -4.38 0.14
C GLY A 44 -11.35 -3.04 0.07
N THR A 45 -10.04 -3.05 -0.22
CA THR A 45 -9.30 -1.79 -0.42
C THR A 45 -9.77 -1.02 -1.67
N LEU A 46 -10.13 -1.72 -2.75
CA LEU A 46 -10.65 -1.10 -3.96
C LEU A 46 -12.09 -0.61 -3.80
N GLU A 47 -12.93 -1.32 -3.04
CA GLU A 47 -14.26 -0.85 -2.65
C GLU A 47 -14.17 0.42 -1.79
N LEU A 48 -13.29 0.42 -0.79
CA LEU A 48 -13.01 1.61 0.02
C LEU A 48 -12.48 2.77 -0.82
N ALA A 49 -11.69 2.48 -1.85
CA ALA A 49 -11.24 3.48 -2.81
C ALA A 49 -12.39 4.03 -3.65
N ALA A 50 -13.31 3.20 -4.13
CA ALA A 50 -14.48 3.67 -4.87
C ALA A 50 -15.33 4.65 -4.04
N GLU A 51 -15.43 4.43 -2.72
CA GLU A 51 -16.17 5.31 -1.81
C GLU A 51 -15.41 6.61 -1.49
N LEU A 52 -14.12 6.51 -1.12
CA LEU A 52 -13.39 7.62 -0.49
C LEU A 52 -12.37 8.30 -1.42
N ALA A 53 -11.99 7.64 -2.51
CA ALA A 53 -11.02 8.12 -3.48
C ALA A 53 -11.25 7.54 -4.88
N PRO A 54 -12.42 7.80 -5.50
CA PRO A 54 -12.77 7.23 -6.80
C PRO A 54 -11.79 7.61 -7.91
N ASP A 55 -11.12 8.76 -7.77
CA ASP A 55 -10.03 9.22 -8.64
C ASP A 55 -8.81 8.28 -8.65
N LEU A 56 -8.61 7.47 -7.61
CA LEU A 56 -7.45 6.60 -7.45
C LEU A 56 -7.71 5.12 -7.79
N GLY A 57 -8.95 4.74 -8.15
CA GLY A 57 -9.32 3.33 -8.32
C GLY A 57 -8.43 2.59 -9.31
N GLU A 58 -8.18 3.19 -10.49
CA GLU A 58 -7.33 2.56 -11.51
C GLU A 58 -5.87 2.42 -11.08
N VAL A 59 -5.29 3.45 -10.43
CA VAL A 59 -3.89 3.38 -10.01
C VAL A 59 -3.71 2.37 -8.89
N LEU A 60 -4.65 2.33 -7.93
CA LEU A 60 -4.65 1.35 -6.85
C LEU A 60 -4.82 -0.09 -7.37
N ALA A 61 -5.68 -0.30 -8.38
CA ALA A 61 -5.83 -1.60 -9.02
C ALA A 61 -4.53 -2.08 -9.69
N ARG A 62 -3.69 -1.18 -10.19
CA ARG A 62 -2.38 -1.56 -10.74
C ARG A 62 -1.30 -1.73 -9.67
N LEU A 63 -1.37 -0.92 -8.61
CA LEU A 63 -0.32 -0.78 -7.61
C LEU A 63 -0.41 -1.79 -6.46
N LEU A 64 -1.62 -2.09 -5.98
CA LEU A 64 -1.82 -2.91 -4.79
C LEU A 64 -1.42 -4.37 -5.03
N VAL A 65 -0.61 -4.91 -4.13
CA VAL A 65 -0.31 -6.34 -4.10
C VAL A 65 -0.96 -6.93 -2.86
N GLU A 66 -1.86 -7.89 -3.07
CA GLU A 66 -2.45 -8.64 -1.97
C GLU A 66 -1.43 -9.60 -1.38
N VAL A 67 -1.31 -9.59 -0.05
CA VAL A 67 -0.41 -10.45 0.71
C VAL A 67 -1.10 -10.91 1.99
N ASP A 68 -0.57 -11.96 2.61
CA ASP A 68 -1.05 -12.36 3.94
C ASP A 68 -0.73 -11.28 5.01
N ALA A 69 -1.42 -11.37 6.14
CA ALA A 69 -1.22 -10.44 7.26
C ALA A 69 0.20 -10.53 7.87
N GLN A 70 0.89 -11.67 7.72
CA GLN A 70 2.25 -11.84 8.24
C GLN A 70 3.26 -11.01 7.44
N ALA A 71 3.08 -10.91 6.13
CA ALA A 71 3.89 -10.07 5.25
C ALA A 71 3.75 -8.58 5.58
N VAL A 72 2.54 -8.09 5.86
CA VAL A 72 2.33 -6.71 6.31
C VAL A 72 2.95 -6.47 7.69
N ARG A 73 2.81 -7.43 8.62
CA ARG A 73 3.42 -7.34 9.96
C ARG A 73 4.95 -7.29 9.95
N ALA A 74 5.58 -7.85 8.93
CA ALA A 74 7.03 -7.76 8.75
C ALA A 74 7.49 -6.33 8.43
N LEU A 75 6.59 -5.46 7.95
CA LEU A 75 6.87 -4.05 7.67
C LEU A 75 6.40 -3.14 8.80
N VAL A 76 5.19 -3.42 9.32
CA VAL A 76 4.54 -2.64 10.36
C VAL A 76 4.20 -3.57 11.52
N PRO A 77 4.92 -3.53 12.66
CA PRO A 77 4.67 -4.44 13.77
C PRO A 77 3.23 -4.39 14.33
N ARG A 78 2.56 -3.24 14.21
CA ARG A 78 1.15 -3.02 14.55
C ARG A 78 0.40 -2.42 13.35
N PRO A 79 -0.07 -3.25 12.41
CA PRO A 79 -0.65 -2.75 11.17
C PRO A 79 -1.95 -1.97 11.43
N HIS A 80 -2.17 -0.91 10.65
CA HIS A 80 -3.40 -0.14 10.65
C HIS A 80 -4.63 -1.04 10.34
N PRO A 81 -5.83 -0.79 10.92
CA PRO A 81 -7.01 -1.64 10.73
C PRO A 81 -7.43 -1.86 9.27
N THR A 82 -7.09 -0.95 8.36
CA THR A 82 -7.37 -1.12 6.92
C THR A 82 -6.46 -2.15 6.24
N GLY A 83 -5.43 -2.67 6.93
CA GLY A 83 -4.55 -3.70 6.39
C GLY A 83 -3.66 -3.27 5.21
N VAL A 84 -3.47 -1.96 5.00
CA VAL A 84 -2.69 -1.37 3.91
C VAL A 84 -1.35 -0.86 4.45
N ALA A 85 -0.25 -1.11 3.72
CA ALA A 85 1.06 -0.53 3.98
C ALA A 85 1.77 -0.20 2.66
N ALA A 86 2.48 0.92 2.57
CA ALA A 86 3.16 1.33 1.36
C ALA A 86 4.51 2.01 1.66
N LEU A 87 5.36 2.12 0.63
CA LEU A 87 6.60 2.92 0.67
C LEU A 87 6.45 4.10 -0.30
N ALA A 88 6.84 5.30 0.12
CA ALA A 88 6.79 6.52 -0.69
C ALA A 88 7.98 7.46 -0.45
#